data_AF-A0A1G0BQ42-F1
#
_entry.id   AF-A0A1G0BQ42-F1
#
_cell.length_a   1.000
_cell.length_b   1.000
_cell.length_c   1.000
_cell.angle_alpha   90.00
_cell.angle_beta   90.00
_cell.angle_gamma   90.00
#
_symmetry.space_group_name_H-M   'P 1'
#
loop_
_entity.id
_entity.type
_entity.pdbx_description
1 polymer ?
#
loop_
_entity_poly.entity_id
_entity_poly.type
_entity_poly.pdbx_seq_one_letter_code
_entity_poly.pdbx_strand_id
1 'polypeptide(L)'
;MDELGAGIAHYAERNHVAAQRMLEEINHAAESLVAIEVPSKGRPGRLAGTRELVVGSRTPYILVFAEVKHPQPAIQILRVMHTARKFP
;
A
#
# COMPACT_ATOMS: atom_id res chain seq x y z
N MET A 1 12.26 9.56 8.37
CA MET A 1 12.12 9.02 7.01
C MET A 1 11.03 7.96 7.08
N ASP A 2 10.02 8.03 6.22
CA ASP A 2 8.91 7.09 6.16
C ASP A 2 9.38 5.69 5.70
N GLU A 3 8.69 4.63 6.13
CA GLU A 3 9.04 3.23 5.86
C GLU A 3 9.13 2.94 4.35
N LEU A 4 8.20 3.51 3.59
CA LEU A 4 8.18 3.41 2.13
C LEU A 4 9.42 4.08 1.51
N GLY A 5 9.79 5.28 1.94
CA GLY A 5 10.95 6.00 1.41
C GLY A 5 12.25 5.22 1.60
N ALA A 6 12.47 4.64 2.79
CA ALA A 6 13.63 3.80 3.06
C ALA A 6 13.65 2.51 2.21
N GLY A 7 12.48 1.89 2.01
CA GLY A 7 12.34 0.71 1.15
C GLY A 7 12.65 1.03 -0.31
N ILE A 8 12.07 2.10 -0.86
CA ILE A 8 12.29 2.53 -2.25
C ILE A 8 13.75 2.94 -2.47
N ALA A 9 14.37 3.66 -1.53
CA ALA A 9 15.78 4.03 -1.62
C ALA A 9 16.71 2.80 -1.75
N HIS A 10 16.43 1.73 -1.01
CA HIS A 10 17.21 0.48 -1.09
C HIS A 10 17.12 -0.20 -2.47
N TYR A 11 15.95 -0.16 -3.12
CA TYR A 11 15.79 -0.63 -4.49
C TYR A 11 16.47 0.32 -5.49
N ALA A 12 16.36 1.62 -5.24
CA ALA A 12 16.93 2.67 -6.06
C ALA A 12 18.46 2.49 -6.21
N GLU A 13 19.17 2.25 -5.11
CA GLU A 13 20.62 1.97 -5.10
C GLU A 13 21.08 0.90 -6.11
N ARG A 14 20.21 -0.07 -6.41
CA ARG A 14 20.49 -1.16 -7.36
C ARG A 14 19.91 -0.89 -8.75
N ASN A 15 18.71 -0.33 -8.80
CA ASN A 15 17.98 -0.06 -10.03
C ASN A 15 16.93 1.04 -9.82
N HIS A 16 17.29 2.27 -10.17
CA HIS A 16 16.39 3.44 -10.11
C HIS A 16 15.08 3.24 -10.89
N VAL A 17 15.14 2.64 -12.07
CA VAL A 17 13.95 2.44 -12.92
C VAL A 17 12.97 1.45 -12.27
N ALA A 18 13.49 0.37 -11.66
CA ALA A 18 12.64 -0.57 -10.94
C ALA A 18 12.00 0.07 -9.70
N ALA A 19 12.75 0.91 -8.97
CA ALA A 19 12.24 1.62 -7.81
C ALA A 19 11.13 2.62 -8.19
N GLN A 20 11.28 3.36 -9.29
CA GLN A 20 10.23 4.23 -9.80
C GLN A 20 8.97 3.46 -10.20
N ARG A 21 9.11 2.35 -10.94
CA ARG A 21 7.97 1.49 -11.30
C ARG A 21 7.23 0.95 -10.08
N MET A 22 7.96 0.61 -9.01
CA MET A 22 7.31 0.18 -7.76
C MET A 22 6.47 1.31 -7.15
N LEU A 23 6.97 2.54 -7.16
CA LEU A 23 6.23 3.70 -6.65
C LEU A 23 4.98 3.98 -7.49
N GLU A 24 5.09 3.87 -8.81
CA GLU A 24 3.94 3.99 -9.73
C GLU A 24 2.87 2.93 -9.45
N GLU A 25 3.26 1.66 -9.28
CA GLU A 25 2.34 0.57 -8.93
C GLU A 25 1.66 0.79 -7.57
N ILE A 26 2.39 1.29 -6.57
CA ILE A 26 1.84 1.64 -5.25
C ILE A 26 0.79 2.73 -5.37
N ASN A 27 1.10 3.80 -6.13
CA ASN A 27 0.17 4.91 -6.34
C ASN A 27 -1.07 4.44 -7.10
N HIS A 28 -0.90 3.63 -8.15
CA HIS A 28 -2.02 3.10 -8.92
C HIS A 28 -2.91 2.18 -8.05
N ALA A 29 -2.31 1.35 -7.20
CA ALA A 29 -3.06 0.54 -6.24
C ALA A 29 -3.86 1.40 -5.27
N ALA A 30 -3.28 2.49 -4.75
CA ALA A 30 -3.94 3.45 -3.87
C ALA A 30 -5.12 4.15 -4.55
N GLU A 31 -4.93 4.68 -5.76
CA GLU A 31 -6.00 5.30 -6.57
C GLU A 31 -7.14 4.32 -6.83
N SER A 32 -6.79 3.05 -7.07
CA SER A 32 -7.76 2.00 -7.34
C SER A 32 -8.69 1.67 -6.15
N LEU A 33 -8.33 2.10 -4.93
CA LEU A 33 -9.17 1.97 -3.73
C LEU A 33 -10.32 2.97 -3.71
N VAL A 34 -10.16 4.11 -4.39
CA VAL A 34 -11.18 5.18 -4.46
C VAL A 34 -12.14 4.94 -5.63
N ALA A 35 -11.69 4.26 -6.68
CA ALA A 35 -12.42 4.10 -7.94
C ALA A 35 -13.53 3.02 -7.92
N ILE A 36 -13.59 2.15 -6.91
CA ILE A 36 -14.54 1.03 -6.83
C ILE A 36 -15.22 1.05 -5.46
N GLU A 37 -16.48 0.63 -5.39
CA GLU A 37 -17.12 0.35 -4.10
C GLU A 37 -16.23 -0.62 -3.30
N VAL A 38 -15.68 -0.07 -2.22
CA VAL A 38 -14.67 -0.68 -1.34
C VAL A 38 -15.01 -2.08 -0.81
N PRO A 39 -16.29 -2.52 -0.63
CA PRO A 39 -16.59 -3.79 0.03
C PRO A 39 -15.84 -5.01 -0.52
N SER A 40 -15.45 -4.99 -1.79
CA SER A 40 -14.85 -6.12 -2.52
C SER A 40 -13.31 -6.09 -2.64
N LYS A 41 -12.65 -4.97 -2.32
CA LYS A 41 -11.19 -4.85 -2.49
C LYS A 41 -10.44 -5.07 -1.18
N GLY A 42 -9.39 -5.87 -1.26
CA GLY A 42 -8.50 -6.17 -0.13
C GLY A 42 -9.06 -7.24 0.80
N ARG A 43 -8.16 -8.05 1.34
CA ARG A 43 -8.50 -9.07 2.35
C ARG A 43 -8.68 -8.39 3.71
N PRO A 44 -9.45 -9.00 4.64
CA PRO A 44 -9.46 -8.55 6.03
C PRO A 44 -8.03 -8.42 6.56
N GLY A 45 -7.71 -7.25 7.11
CA GLY A 45 -6.42 -6.99 7.72
C GLY A 45 -6.31 -7.65 9.09
N ARG A 46 -5.11 -7.66 9.65
CA ARG A 46 -4.84 -8.25 10.97
C ARG A 46 -5.61 -7.58 12.12
N LEU A 47 -5.87 -6.27 12.01
CA LEU A 47 -6.61 -5.51 13.01
C LEU A 47 -8.05 -5.29 12.53
N ALA A 48 -9.01 -5.40 13.45
CA ALA A 48 -10.42 -5.14 13.14
C ALA A 48 -10.59 -3.74 12.53
N GLY A 49 -11.37 -3.66 11.45
CA GLY A 49 -11.59 -2.41 10.71
C GLY A 49 -10.51 -2.04 9.70
N THR A 50 -9.44 -2.85 9.58
CA THR A 50 -8.40 -2.69 8.54
C THR A 50 -8.56 -3.72 7.43
N ARG A 51 -8.11 -3.36 6.24
CA ARG A 51 -8.03 -4.20 5.04
C ARG A 51 -6.62 -4.12 4.47
N GLU A 52 -6.22 -5.17 3.77
CA GLU A 52 -4.91 -5.30 3.14
C GLU A 52 -5.08 -5.47 1.62
N LEU A 53 -4.43 -4.60 0.84
CA LEU A 53 -4.34 -4.71 -0.62
C LEU A 53 -2.89 -5.04 -1.01
N VAL A 54 -2.69 -6.16 -1.69
CA VAL A 54 -1.40 -6.53 -2.29
C VAL A 54 -1.15 -5.67 -3.53
N VAL A 55 0.01 -5.02 -3.60
CA VAL A 55 0.37 -4.13 -4.71
C VAL A 55 0.97 -4.94 -5.86
N GLY A 56 0.12 -5.37 -6.79
CA GLY A 56 0.53 -6.12 -7.97
C GLY A 56 1.27 -7.43 -7.64
N SER A 57 1.68 -8.17 -8.67
CA SER A 57 2.46 -9.40 -8.48
C SER A 57 3.98 -9.17 -8.43
N ARG A 58 4.43 -7.97 -8.82
CA ARG A 58 5.85 -7.63 -9.02
C ARG A 58 6.41 -6.67 -7.98
N THR A 59 5.60 -6.22 -7.02
CA THR A 59 6.09 -5.39 -5.92
C THR A 59 5.93 -6.15 -4.60
N PRO A 60 6.94 -6.08 -3.71
CA PRO A 60 6.85 -6.69 -2.41
C PRO A 60 6.16 -5.75 -1.41
N TYR A 61 5.05 -5.10 -1.79
CA TYR A 61 4.35 -4.15 -0.93
C TYR A 61 2.87 -4.50 -0.72
N ILE A 62 2.37 -4.19 0.47
CA ILE A 62 0.96 -4.26 0.86
C ILE A 62 0.53 -2.90 1.37
N LEU A 63 -0.62 -2.42 0.90
CA LEU A 63 -1.31 -1.27 1.48
C LEU A 63 -2.23 -1.76 2.60
N VAL A 64 -2.02 -1.27 3.81
CA VAL A 64 -2.97 -1.43 4.91
C VAL A 64 -3.83 -0.18 4.95
N PHE A 65 -5.14 -0.35 4.84
CA PHE A 65 -6.08 0.77 4.78
C PHE A 65 -7.32 0.50 5.61
N ALA A 66 -8.07 1.56 5.91
CA ALA A 66 -9.35 1.49 6.58
C ALA A 66 -10.37 2.39 5.88
N GLU A 67 -11.63 1.96 5.92
CA GLU A 67 -12.76 2.79 5.53
C GLU A 67 -13.12 3.71 6.69
N VAL A 68 -13.15 5.01 6.44
CA VAL A 68 -13.56 6.03 7.39
C VAL A 68 -14.89 6.58 6.92
N LYS A 69 -15.92 6.54 7.77
CA LYS A 69 -17.28 7.02 7.42
C LYS A 69 -17.54 8.47 7.84
N HIS A 70 -16.74 9.00 8.76
CA HIS A 70 -16.89 10.34 9.33
C HIS A 70 -15.56 11.10 9.30
N PRO A 71 -15.55 12.40 8.94
CA PRO A 71 -16.72 13.24 8.63
C PRO A 71 -17.40 12.94 7.28
N GLN A 72 -16.69 12.30 6.35
CA GLN A 72 -17.22 11.84 5.07
C GLN A 72 -16.63 10.46 4.72
N PRO A 73 -17.28 9.64 3.88
CA PRO A 73 -16.73 8.38 3.39
C PRO A 73 -15.39 8.60 2.69
N ALA A 74 -14.34 7.94 3.21
CA ALA A 74 -13.00 8.02 2.66
C ALA A 74 -12.24 6.72 2.91
N ILE A 75 -11.21 6.49 2.09
CA ILE A 75 -10.19 5.47 2.36
C ILE A 75 -8.97 6.13 2.97
N GLN A 76 -8.59 5.64 4.13
CA GLN A 76 -7.36 6.05 4.79
C GLN A 76 -6.32 4.95 4.66
N ILE A 77 -5.21 5.25 3.96
CA ILE A 77 -4.04 4.38 3.94
C ILE A 77 -3.31 4.57 5.27
N LEU A 78 -3.26 3.52 6.08
CA LEU A 78 -2.63 3.53 7.39
C LEU A 78 -1.13 3.24 7.29
N ARG A 79 -0.75 2.28 6.42
CA ARG A 79 0.63 1.83 6.23
C ARG A 79 0.86 1.33 4.82
N VAL A 80 2.11 1.44 4.36
CA VAL A 80 2.64 0.74 3.19
C VAL A 80 3.75 -0.19 3.67
N MET A 81 3.48 -1.48 3.70
CA MET A 81 4.35 -2.49 4.32
C MET A 81 5.09 -3.31 3.29
N HIS A 82 6.38 -3.55 3.51
CA HIS A 82 7.16 -4.45 2.67
C HIS A 82 6.95 -5.92 3.08
N THR A 83 6.50 -6.78 2.17
CA THR A 83 6.06 -8.17 2.46
C THR A 83 7.18 -9.08 2.94
N ALA A 84 8.39 -8.92 2.41
CA ALA A 84 9.54 -9.75 2.77
C ALA A 84 10.40 -9.16 3.91
N ARG A 85 10.09 -7.95 4.39
CA ARG A 85 10.84 -7.31 5.47
C ARG A 85 9.92 -7.17 6.66
N LYS A 86 10.15 -7.98 7.69
CA LYS A 86 9.60 -7.70 9.02
C LYS A 86 10.41 -6.55 9.59
N PHE A 87 9.93 -5.33 9.39
CA PHE A 87 10.38 -4.23 10.24
C PHE A 87 9.67 -4.32 11.60
N PRO A 88 10.37 -4.07 12.72
CA PRO A 88 9.80 -4.09 14.07
C PRO A 88 8.67 -3.07 14.25
#